data_AF-A0A3E0N1A1-F1
#
_entry.id   AF-A0A3E0N1A1-F1
#
_cell.length_a   1.000
_cell.length_b   1.000
_cell.length_c   1.000
_cell.angle_alpha   90.00
_cell.angle_beta   90.00
_cell.angle_gamma   90.00
#
_symmetry.space_group_name_H-M   'P 1'
#
loop_
_entity.id
_entity.type
_entity.pdbx_description
1 polymer ?
#
loop_
_entity_poly.entity_id
_entity_poly.type
_entity_poly.pdbx_seq_one_letter_code
_entity_poly.pdbx_strand_id
1 'polypeptide(L)'
;MESPQKSRRWFMAAAMMVVIGFGAVVQAAGPTPTTAIATKKMCPVCAKKIVAKLHQVDGVAKAQADVQSKTFVVVPASGRVLSPRALWETVEKNGEQPVRLAGPSGTFNEKPRF
;
A
#
# COMPACT_ATOMS: atom_id res chain seq x y z
N MET A 1 19.99 46.05 0.81
CA MET A 1 19.20 47.15 0.27
C MET A 1 18.91 46.87 -1.20
N GLU A 2 17.61 46.89 -1.53
CA GLU A 2 17.04 47.45 -2.77
C GLU A 2 17.40 46.83 -4.13
N SER A 3 16.47 45.99 -4.60
CA SER A 3 16.18 45.87 -6.03
C SER A 3 15.72 47.22 -6.61
N PRO A 4 16.08 47.55 -7.85
CA PRO A 4 15.24 48.38 -8.69
C PRO A 4 14.63 47.57 -9.83
N GLN A 5 13.30 47.53 -9.74
CA GLN A 5 12.30 47.08 -10.68
C GLN A 5 12.34 47.91 -11.99
N LYS A 6 11.92 47.28 -13.11
CA LYS A 6 11.19 47.92 -14.22
C LYS A 6 11.95 48.82 -15.19
N SER A 7 12.28 48.31 -16.39
CA SER A 7 12.03 49.03 -17.65
C SER A 7 12.22 48.10 -18.86
N ARG A 8 11.11 47.73 -19.50
CA ARG A 8 10.70 48.23 -20.83
C ARG A 8 11.53 47.67 -22.01
N ARG A 9 10.90 46.66 -22.64
CA ARG A 9 10.64 46.61 -24.09
C ARG A 9 11.87 46.76 -24.98
N TRP A 10 12.79 45.80 -24.95
CA TRP A 10 13.76 45.61 -26.02
C TRP A 10 13.77 44.13 -26.44
N PHE A 11 13.58 43.94 -27.74
CA PHE A 11 13.76 42.73 -28.55
C PHE A 11 12.62 41.69 -28.63
N MET A 12 11.76 41.94 -29.62
CA MET A 12 11.23 40.88 -30.48
C MET A 12 12.36 39.95 -30.94
N ALA A 13 12.22 38.66 -30.67
CA ALA A 13 12.79 37.61 -31.51
C ALA A 13 11.88 36.39 -31.44
N ALA A 14 11.42 35.99 -32.62
CA ALA A 14 10.56 34.85 -32.86
C ALA A 14 11.21 33.54 -32.40
N ALA A 15 10.44 32.69 -31.74
CA ALA A 15 10.62 31.24 -31.77
C ALA A 15 9.28 30.59 -31.46
N MET A 16 8.57 30.28 -32.53
CA MET A 16 7.39 29.44 -32.57
C MET A 16 7.81 28.03 -32.12
N MET A 17 7.53 27.67 -30.87
CA MET A 17 7.71 26.30 -30.36
C MET A 17 6.33 25.76 -29.97
N VAL A 18 5.66 25.13 -30.94
CA VAL A 18 4.47 24.32 -30.70
C VAL A 18 4.96 23.04 -30.00
N VAL A 19 4.89 23.05 -28.67
CA VAL A 19 5.12 21.86 -27.86
C VAL A 19 3.87 20.98 -27.99
N ILE A 20 3.94 19.98 -28.88
CA ILE A 20 2.97 18.87 -28.89
C ILE A 20 3.20 18.11 -27.57
N GLY A 21 2.45 18.49 -26.54
CA GLY A 21 2.44 17.80 -25.27
C GLY A 21 1.93 16.38 -25.47
N PHE A 22 2.84 15.42 -25.53
CA PHE A 22 2.54 14.00 -25.41
C PHE A 22 1.87 13.81 -24.04
N GLY A 23 0.54 13.68 -24.04
CA GLY A 23 -0.21 13.31 -22.85
C GLY A 23 0.25 11.94 -22.41
N ALA A 24 1.05 11.87 -21.35
CA ALA A 24 1.28 10.62 -20.65
C ALA A 24 -0.08 10.12 -20.16
N VAL A 25 -0.64 9.13 -20.86
CA VAL A 25 -1.74 8.33 -20.31
C VAL A 25 -1.15 7.61 -19.10
N VAL A 26 -1.32 8.20 -17.92
CA VAL A 26 -1.10 7.53 -16.66
C VAL A 26 -2.17 6.46 -16.57
N GLN A 27 -1.83 5.26 -17.00
CA GLN A 27 -2.58 4.06 -16.66
C GLN A 27 -2.39 3.83 -15.16
N ALA A 28 -3.36 4.30 -14.37
CA ALA A 28 -3.52 3.87 -13.00
C ALA A 28 -3.81 2.37 -13.04
N ALA A 29 -2.79 1.55 -12.71
CA ALA A 29 -3.02 0.15 -12.40
C ALA A 29 -4.09 0.09 -11.32
N GLY A 30 -5.24 -0.52 -11.63
CA GLY A 30 -6.36 -0.62 -10.70
C GLY A 30 -5.88 -1.18 -9.35
N PRO A 31 -6.45 -0.74 -8.22
CA PRO A 31 -6.00 -1.16 -6.90
C PRO A 31 -6.12 -2.68 -6.80
N THR A 32 -4.98 -3.37 -6.72
CA THR A 32 -4.97 -4.80 -6.41
C THR A 32 -5.61 -4.96 -5.03
N PRO A 33 -6.58 -5.87 -4.85
CA PRO A 33 -7.32 -6.00 -3.59
C PRO A 33 -6.40 -6.49 -2.47
N THR A 34 -5.67 -5.60 -1.81
CA THR A 34 -4.72 -5.93 -0.75
C THR A 34 -5.34 -5.79 0.63
N THR A 35 -5.02 -6.73 1.53
CA THR A 35 -5.37 -6.65 2.95
C THR A 35 -4.13 -6.28 3.76
N ALA A 36 -4.23 -5.21 4.53
CA ALA A 36 -3.20 -4.76 5.46
C ALA A 36 -3.55 -5.13 6.90
N ILE A 37 -2.63 -5.74 7.64
CA ILE A 37 -2.80 -6.18 9.03
C ILE A 37 -1.74 -5.50 9.88
N ALA A 38 -2.11 -4.49 10.65
CA ALA A 38 -1.22 -3.77 11.56
C ALA A 38 -1.15 -4.49 12.92
N THR A 39 0.04 -4.53 13.51
CA THR A 39 0.29 -5.16 14.83
C THR A 39 0.89 -4.19 15.83
N LYS A 40 0.72 -4.43 17.14
CA LYS A 40 1.30 -3.57 18.21
C LYS A 40 2.83 -3.52 18.14
N LYS A 41 3.43 -4.68 17.92
CA LYS A 41 4.86 -4.91 17.84
C LYS A 41 5.13 -5.72 16.58
N MET A 42 6.34 -5.65 16.08
CA MET A 42 6.79 -6.51 14.99
C MET A 42 8.27 -6.79 15.18
N CYS A 43 8.60 -8.04 15.49
CA CYS A 43 9.98 -8.50 15.47
C CYS A 43 10.33 -8.97 14.03
N PRO A 44 11.47 -8.57 13.43
CA PRO A 44 11.84 -8.96 12.07
C PRO A 44 11.84 -10.49 11.84
N VAL A 45 12.26 -11.25 12.85
CA VAL A 45 12.30 -12.71 12.81
C VAL A 45 10.89 -13.30 12.90
N CYS A 46 10.03 -12.78 13.79
CA CYS A 46 8.63 -13.19 13.90
C CYS A 46 7.85 -12.85 12.64
N ALA A 47 8.09 -11.68 12.06
CA ALA A 47 7.46 -11.21 10.84
C ALA A 47 7.70 -12.17 9.67
N LYS A 48 8.95 -12.63 9.47
CA LYS A 48 9.28 -13.63 8.43
C LYS A 48 8.52 -14.95 8.64
N LYS A 49 8.43 -15.43 9.89
CA LYS A 49 7.68 -16.65 10.22
C LYS A 49 6.19 -16.48 9.93
N ILE A 50 5.61 -15.35 10.32
CA ILE A 50 4.19 -15.06 10.11
C ILE A 50 3.88 -14.90 8.63
N VAL A 51 4.74 -14.25 7.85
CA VAL A 51 4.58 -14.17 6.38
C VAL A 51 4.51 -15.57 5.77
N ALA A 52 5.42 -16.48 6.16
CA ALA A 52 5.38 -17.86 5.68
C ALA A 52 4.07 -18.57 6.05
N LYS A 53 3.49 -18.28 7.22
CA LYS A 53 2.18 -18.81 7.64
C LYS A 53 1.00 -18.16 6.91
N LEU A 54 1.06 -16.86 6.64
CA LEU A 54 0.05 -16.15 5.85
C LEU A 54 -0.01 -16.69 4.41
N HIS A 55 1.13 -17.09 3.84
CA HIS A 55 1.16 -17.79 2.56
C HIS A 55 0.46 -19.16 2.56
N GLN A 56 0.25 -19.77 3.73
CA GLN A 56 -0.47 -21.04 3.87
C GLN A 56 -1.99 -20.82 4.03
N VAL A 57 -2.45 -19.58 4.17
CA VAL A 57 -3.88 -19.26 4.22
C VAL A 57 -4.47 -19.42 2.82
N ASP A 58 -5.58 -20.14 2.73
CA ASP A 58 -6.24 -20.42 1.44
C ASP A 58 -6.61 -19.12 0.70
N GLY A 59 -6.32 -19.12 -0.62
CA GLY A 59 -6.55 -17.98 -1.48
C GLY A 59 -5.50 -16.86 -1.38
N VAL A 60 -4.45 -16.96 -0.57
CA VAL A 60 -3.34 -15.99 -0.55
C VAL A 60 -2.37 -16.28 -1.70
N ALA A 61 -2.10 -15.28 -2.54
CA ALA A 61 -1.04 -15.35 -3.55
C ALA A 61 0.28 -14.79 -3.03
N LYS A 62 0.24 -13.71 -2.25
CA LYS A 62 1.44 -13.07 -1.72
C LYS A 62 1.22 -12.57 -0.30
N ALA A 63 2.19 -12.74 0.59
CA ALA A 63 2.22 -12.07 1.88
C ALA A 63 3.60 -11.42 2.05
N GLN A 64 3.61 -10.23 2.64
CA GLN A 64 4.83 -9.49 2.95
C GLN A 64 4.67 -8.81 4.30
N ALA A 65 5.78 -8.57 4.99
CA ALA A 65 5.79 -7.77 6.20
C ALA A 65 6.58 -6.49 5.94
N ASP A 66 5.97 -5.37 6.31
CA ASP A 66 6.65 -4.10 6.48
C ASP A 66 6.92 -3.92 7.98
N VAL A 67 8.17 -4.17 8.37
CA VAL A 67 8.62 -4.06 9.75
C VAL A 67 8.66 -2.61 10.22
N GLN A 68 8.85 -1.65 9.31
CA GLN A 68 8.93 -0.23 9.64
C GLN A 68 7.55 0.30 10.02
N SER A 69 6.52 -0.03 9.23
CA SER A 69 5.12 0.32 9.52
C SER A 69 4.39 -0.70 10.40
N LYS A 70 5.07 -1.78 10.82
CA LYS A 70 4.51 -2.88 11.64
C LYS A 70 3.22 -3.45 11.03
N THR A 71 3.25 -3.66 9.71
CA THR A 71 2.07 -4.05 8.94
C THR A 71 2.40 -5.23 8.03
N PHE A 72 1.55 -6.26 8.05
CA PHE A 72 1.55 -7.30 7.04
C PHE A 72 0.67 -6.88 5.86
N VAL A 73 1.17 -7.05 4.64
CA VAL A 73 0.41 -6.82 3.41
C VAL A 73 0.18 -8.17 2.74
N VAL A 74 -1.08 -8.50 2.53
CA VAL A 74 -1.52 -9.77 1.97
C VAL A 74 -2.29 -9.51 0.67
N VAL A 75 -1.91 -10.21 -0.38
CA VAL A 75 -2.51 -10.15 -1.70
C VAL A 75 -3.22 -11.47 -1.97
N PRO A 76 -4.53 -11.47 -2.27
CA PRO A 76 -5.24 -12.65 -2.70
C PRO A 76 -4.78 -13.11 -4.08
N ALA A 77 -4.98 -14.40 -4.35
CA ALA A 77 -5.00 -14.93 -5.70
C ALA A 77 -6.17 -14.31 -6.48
N SER A 78 -6.01 -14.21 -7.80
CA SER A 78 -6.98 -13.60 -8.69
C SER A 78 -8.39 -14.18 -8.49
N GLY A 79 -9.38 -13.30 -8.30
CA GLY A 79 -10.78 -13.68 -8.09
C GLY A 79 -11.09 -14.27 -6.70
N ARG A 80 -10.13 -14.30 -5.77
CA ARG A 80 -10.36 -14.79 -4.40
C ARG A 80 -10.57 -13.63 -3.42
N VAL A 81 -11.45 -13.87 -2.46
CA VAL A 81 -11.63 -13.00 -1.28
C VAL A 81 -11.01 -13.72 -0.09
N LEU A 82 -10.13 -13.04 0.64
CA LEU A 82 -9.50 -13.60 1.84
C LEU A 82 -10.46 -13.49 3.02
N SER A 83 -10.50 -14.52 3.87
CA SER A 83 -11.21 -14.42 5.14
C SER A 83 -10.45 -13.47 6.08
N PRO A 84 -11.04 -12.34 6.49
CA PRO A 84 -10.42 -11.41 7.45
C PRO A 84 -10.10 -12.11 8.77
N ARG A 85 -10.99 -12.99 9.23
CA ARG A 85 -10.80 -13.80 10.43
C ARG A 85 -9.63 -14.77 10.32
N ALA A 86 -9.51 -15.50 9.22
CA ALA A 86 -8.40 -16.45 9.04
C ALA A 86 -7.05 -15.74 9.06
N LEU A 87 -6.96 -14.56 8.43
CA LEU A 87 -5.76 -13.72 8.46
C LEU A 87 -5.45 -13.23 9.87
N TRP A 88 -6.44 -12.70 10.59
CA TRP A 88 -6.29 -12.24 11.97
C TRP A 88 -5.80 -13.36 12.89
N GLU A 89 -6.47 -14.51 12.86
CA GLU A 89 -6.12 -15.66 13.69
C GLU A 89 -4.74 -16.21 13.37
N THR A 90 -4.32 -16.18 12.10
CA THR A 90 -2.98 -16.64 11.70
C THR A 90 -1.91 -15.77 12.35
N VAL A 91 -2.09 -14.45 12.39
CA VAL A 91 -1.13 -13.55 13.04
C VAL A 91 -1.12 -13.77 14.56
N GLU A 92 -2.29 -13.85 15.21
CA GLU A 92 -2.40 -14.11 16.65
C GLU A 92 -1.81 -15.43 17.09
N LYS A 93 -2.14 -16.53 16.40
CA LYS A 93 -1.64 -17.88 16.72
C LYS A 93 -0.12 -17.99 16.59
N ASN A 94 0.51 -17.08 15.87
CA ASN A 94 1.95 -17.03 15.66
C ASN A 94 2.66 -15.95 16.51
N GLY A 95 1.98 -15.40 17.51
CA GLY A 95 2.60 -14.63 18.59
C GLY A 95 2.60 -13.11 18.41
N GLU A 96 2.00 -12.57 17.34
CA GLU A 96 1.81 -11.13 17.18
C GLU A 96 0.35 -10.75 17.43
N GLN A 97 0.10 -9.53 17.92
CA GLN A 97 -1.26 -9.05 18.21
C GLN A 97 -1.70 -8.06 17.13
N PRO A 98 -2.63 -8.43 16.24
CA PRO A 98 -3.25 -7.49 15.33
C PRO A 98 -4.02 -6.43 16.12
N VAL A 99 -3.90 -5.18 15.69
CA VAL A 99 -4.70 -4.05 16.19
C VAL A 99 -5.65 -3.52 15.15
N ARG A 100 -5.35 -3.77 13.88
CA ARG A 100 -6.16 -3.32 12.77
C ARG A 100 -5.96 -4.22 11.57
N LEU A 101 -7.03 -4.56 10.90
CA LEU A 101 -7.04 -5.25 9.62
C LEU A 101 -7.91 -4.45 8.65
N ALA A 102 -7.36 -4.04 7.51
CA ALA A 102 -8.10 -3.30 6.50
C ALA A 102 -7.91 -3.96 5.13
N GLY A 103 -9.01 -4.24 4.44
CA GLY A 103 -8.99 -4.84 3.12
C GLY A 103 -10.33 -4.68 2.41
N PRO A 104 -10.52 -5.38 1.27
CA PRO A 104 -11.75 -5.31 0.48
C PRO A 104 -13.01 -5.69 1.26
N SER A 105 -12.88 -6.58 2.25
CA SER A 105 -13.97 -7.02 3.12
C SER A 105 -14.31 -6.03 4.25
N GLY A 106 -13.61 -4.89 4.33
CA GLY A 106 -13.82 -3.86 5.34
C GLY A 106 -12.59 -3.57 6.21
N THR A 107 -12.80 -2.72 7.22
CA THR A 107 -11.81 -2.40 8.25
C THR A 107 -12.27 -2.91 9.60
N PHE A 108 -11.36 -3.56 10.32
CA PHE A 108 -11.59 -4.22 11.60
C PHE A 108 -10.53 -3.75 12.59
N ASN A 109 -10.93 -3.25 13.75
CA ASN A 109 -10.02 -2.91 14.86
C ASN A 109 -10.01 -3.99 15.96
N GLU A 110 -10.81 -5.03 15.78
CA GLU A 110 -10.91 -6.20 16.63
C GLU A 110 -11.00 -7.44 15.76
N LYS A 111 -10.86 -8.62 16.37
CA LYS A 111 -11.00 -9.90 15.70
C LYS A 111 -12.33 -9.98 14.93
N PRO A 112 -12.31 -10.15 13.60
CA PRO A 112 -13.53 -10.33 12.82
C PRO A 112 -14.26 -11.61 13.25
N ARG A 113 -15.59 -11.54 13.36
CA ARG A 113 -16.43 -12.69 13.76
C ARG A 113 -16.75 -13.63 12.59
N PHE A 114 -16.59 -13.16 11.35
CA PHE A 114 -16.98 -13.83 10.11
C PHE A 114 -15.78 -14.10 9.18
#